data_AF-A0A254N940-F1
#
_entry.id   AF-A0A254N940-F1
#
_cell.length_a   1.000
_cell.length_b   1.000
_cell.length_c   1.000
_cell.angle_alpha   90.00
_cell.angle_beta   90.00
_cell.angle_gamma   90.00
#
_symmetry.space_group_name_H-M   'P 1'
#
loop_
_entity.id
_entity.type
_entity.pdbx_description
1 polymer ?
#
loop_
_entity_poly.entity_id
_entity_poly.type
_entity_poly.pdbx_seq_one_letter_code
_entity_poly.pdbx_strand_id
1 'polypeptide(L)'
;MAESKRTALQLNEAGLEAARKHLDDGAVTPAYGPWRDDIVALLNGALATELVCVLRYRRHHFMADGLESPSIAEEFLVHANAELAHADRLAQRIVQLGGDPDFNPASLLERSHADYDEVDDLKAMIRANLVAERVAVETYRQMIALIGDKDSTTRRLLEDILADEEEHADELKDWMARA
;
A
#
# COMPACT_ATOMS: atom_id res chain seq x y z
N MET A 1 31.87 38.14 -3.56
CA MET A 1 31.44 36.72 -3.58
C MET A 1 31.37 36.26 -2.14
N ALA A 2 30.19 35.92 -1.63
CA ALA A 2 30.03 35.45 -0.26
C ALA A 2 30.35 33.94 -0.21
N GLU A 3 31.34 33.54 0.57
CA GLU A 3 31.64 32.14 0.87
C GLU A 3 30.45 31.53 1.61
N SER A 4 29.76 30.58 0.96
CA SER A 4 28.76 29.75 1.61
C SER A 4 29.46 28.86 2.64
N LYS A 5 29.33 29.18 3.93
CA LYS A 5 29.82 28.34 5.02
C LYS A 5 29.20 26.95 4.88
N ARG A 6 30.04 25.95 4.62
CA ARG A 6 29.65 24.55 4.57
C ARG A 6 29.21 24.12 5.98
N THR A 7 27.93 23.83 6.16
CA THR A 7 27.43 23.20 7.39
C THR A 7 27.95 21.77 7.44
N ALA A 8 28.70 21.42 8.48
CA ALA A 8 29.15 20.05 8.69
C ALA A 8 27.96 19.14 9.01
N LEU A 9 27.94 17.93 8.47
CA LEU A 9 26.95 16.92 8.85
C LEU A 9 27.21 16.52 10.30
N GLN A 10 26.23 16.76 11.18
CA GLN A 10 26.30 16.47 12.61
C GLN A 10 25.03 15.76 13.04
N LEU A 11 25.19 14.82 13.98
CA LEU A 11 24.04 14.15 14.59
C LEU A 11 23.31 15.09 15.55
N ASN A 12 22.01 14.88 15.69
CA ASN A 12 21.21 15.55 16.70
C ASN A 12 21.43 14.87 18.06
N GLU A 13 22.43 15.31 18.82
CA GLU A 13 22.75 14.77 20.16
C GLU A 13 21.56 14.83 21.13
N ALA A 14 20.72 15.87 21.04
CA ALA A 14 19.51 15.97 21.87
C ALA A 14 18.49 14.88 21.51
N GLY A 15 18.37 14.56 20.22
CA GLY A 15 17.53 13.46 19.74
C GLY A 15 18.03 12.10 20.21
N LEU A 16 19.35 11.88 20.22
CA LEU A 16 19.95 10.66 20.76
C LEU A 16 19.69 10.51 22.25
N GLU A 17 19.79 11.58 23.02
CA GLU A 17 19.49 11.56 24.46
C GLU A 17 17.99 11.33 24.74
N ALA A 18 17.10 11.91 23.93
CA ALA A 18 15.66 11.68 24.05
C ALA A 18 15.31 10.21 23.77
N ALA A 19 15.93 9.60 22.76
CA ALA A 19 15.72 8.18 22.43
C ALA A 19 16.15 7.21 23.55
N ARG A 20 16.99 7.63 24.50
CA ARG A 20 17.43 6.78 25.64
C ARG A 20 16.39 6.69 26.76
N LYS A 21 15.42 7.60 26.83
CA LYS A 21 14.53 7.77 28.00
C LYS A 21 13.20 7.05 27.89
N HIS A 22 12.75 6.72 26.68
CA HIS A 22 11.42 6.18 26.40
C HIS A 22 11.50 4.74 25.87
N LEU A 23 11.93 3.80 26.72
CA LEU A 23 12.14 2.40 26.31
C LEU A 23 10.84 1.67 25.95
N ASP A 24 9.71 2.09 26.53
CA ASP A 24 8.40 1.48 26.28
C ASP A 24 7.89 1.74 24.84
N ASP A 25 8.42 2.76 24.15
CA ASP A 25 8.09 3.08 22.76
C ASP A 25 8.85 2.18 21.75
N GLY A 26 9.73 1.29 22.24
CA GLY A 26 10.46 0.33 21.43
C GLY A 26 11.34 0.98 20.37
N ALA A 27 11.07 0.67 19.09
CA ALA A 27 11.83 1.22 17.95
C ALA A 27 11.32 2.61 17.48
N VAL A 28 10.21 3.10 18.06
CA VAL A 28 9.68 4.43 17.76
C VAL A 28 10.45 5.45 18.59
N THR A 29 11.10 6.39 17.92
CA THR A 29 11.85 7.47 18.57
C THR A 29 11.13 8.80 18.40
N PRO A 30 11.44 9.83 19.21
CA PRO A 30 10.86 11.17 19.03
C PRO A 30 11.08 11.80 17.64
N ALA A 31 11.99 11.25 16.83
CA ALA A 31 12.27 11.72 15.47
C ALA A 31 11.09 11.54 14.49
N TYR A 32 10.15 10.61 14.75
CA TYR A 32 8.92 10.50 13.96
C TYR A 32 8.04 11.76 14.05
N GLY A 33 8.24 12.59 15.08
CA GLY A 33 7.55 13.86 15.24
C GLY A 33 6.02 13.71 15.35
N PRO A 34 5.25 14.75 14.97
CA PRO A 34 3.79 14.73 15.07
C PRO A 34 3.11 13.87 13.99
N TRP A 35 3.86 13.36 13.02
CA TRP A 35 3.32 12.75 11.80
C TRP A 35 3.01 11.26 11.95
N ARG A 36 3.48 10.63 13.02
CA ARG A 36 3.34 9.18 13.23
C ARG A 36 1.89 8.73 13.11
N ASP A 37 0.97 9.43 13.77
CA ASP A 37 -0.46 9.05 13.79
C ASP A 37 -1.11 9.23 12.43
N ASP A 38 -0.77 10.31 11.71
CA ASP A 38 -1.23 10.55 10.34
C ASP A 38 -0.72 9.46 9.38
N ILE A 39 0.54 9.03 9.54
CA ILE A 39 1.12 7.93 8.76
C ILE A 39 0.38 6.63 9.04
N VAL A 40 0.10 6.31 10.31
CA VAL A 40 -0.69 5.12 10.68
C VAL A 40 -2.09 5.17 10.06
N ALA A 41 -2.73 6.34 10.02
CA ALA A 41 -4.04 6.50 9.40
C ALA A 41 -3.99 6.25 7.88
N LEU A 42 -3.00 6.81 7.18
CA LEU A 42 -2.78 6.57 5.76
C LEU A 42 -2.54 5.09 5.47
N LEU A 43 -1.70 4.42 6.26
CA LEU A 43 -1.42 2.99 6.12
C LEU A 43 -2.66 2.13 6.36
N ASN A 44 -3.55 2.51 7.28
CA ASN A 44 -4.80 1.80 7.49
C ASN A 44 -5.80 1.96 6.33
N GLY A 45 -5.77 3.09 5.61
CA GLY A 45 -6.51 3.26 4.36
C GLY A 45 -5.96 2.40 3.22
N ALA A 46 -4.62 2.35 3.08
CA ALA A 46 -3.96 1.45 2.13
C ALA A 46 -4.26 -0.03 2.46
N LEU A 47 -4.13 -0.43 3.72
CA LEU A 47 -4.46 -1.79 4.19
C LEU A 47 -5.90 -2.17 3.83
N ALA A 48 -6.86 -1.27 4.04
CA ALA A 48 -8.25 -1.51 3.64
C ALA A 48 -8.38 -1.74 2.13
N THR A 49 -7.65 -0.95 1.34
CA THR A 49 -7.63 -1.05 -0.12
C THR A 49 -7.11 -2.41 -0.56
N GLU A 50 -5.96 -2.84 -0.04
CA GLU A 50 -5.37 -4.15 -0.35
C GLU A 50 -6.32 -5.30 -0.01
N LEU A 51 -6.95 -5.27 1.17
CA LEU A 51 -7.89 -6.30 1.57
C LEU A 51 -9.13 -6.36 0.67
N VAL A 52 -9.63 -5.22 0.19
CA VAL A 52 -10.71 -5.17 -0.81
C VAL A 52 -10.24 -5.76 -2.15
N CYS A 53 -9.02 -5.43 -2.59
CA CYS A 53 -8.41 -5.98 -3.80
C CYS A 53 -8.25 -7.51 -3.71
N VAL A 54 -7.74 -8.05 -2.59
CA VAL A 54 -7.68 -9.51 -2.34
C VAL A 54 -9.05 -10.16 -2.55
N LEU A 55 -10.09 -9.62 -1.92
CA LEU A 55 -11.44 -10.19 -2.00
C LEU A 55 -12.01 -10.12 -3.42
N ARG A 56 -11.78 -9.01 -4.13
CA ARG A 56 -12.24 -8.81 -5.51
C ARG A 56 -11.51 -9.76 -6.47
N TYR A 57 -10.18 -9.84 -6.42
CA TYR A 57 -9.42 -10.76 -7.24
C TYR A 57 -9.78 -12.23 -6.99
N ARG A 58 -9.97 -12.63 -5.72
CA ARG A 58 -10.43 -14.00 -5.41
C ARG A 58 -11.79 -14.29 -6.01
N ARG A 59 -12.75 -13.35 -5.92
CA ARG A 59 -14.04 -13.50 -6.59
C ARG A 59 -13.86 -13.67 -8.10
N HIS A 60 -13.09 -12.79 -8.74
CA HIS A 60 -12.87 -12.84 -10.19
C HIS A 60 -12.15 -14.11 -10.63
N HIS A 61 -11.17 -14.61 -9.86
CA HIS A 61 -10.55 -15.91 -10.09
C HIS A 61 -11.58 -17.05 -10.16
N PHE A 62 -12.48 -17.14 -9.18
CA PHE A 62 -13.48 -18.21 -9.13
C PHE A 62 -14.62 -18.05 -10.13
N MET A 63 -14.90 -16.81 -10.57
CA MET A 63 -16.02 -16.50 -11.46
C MET A 63 -15.60 -16.37 -12.92
N ALA A 64 -14.30 -16.34 -13.22
CA ALA A 64 -13.80 -16.32 -14.58
C ALA A 64 -14.19 -17.59 -15.35
N ASP A 65 -15.07 -17.42 -16.34
CA ASP A 65 -15.57 -18.48 -17.22
C ASP A 65 -15.36 -18.12 -18.71
N GLY A 66 -15.36 -19.11 -19.59
CA GLY A 66 -15.09 -18.96 -21.03
C GLY A 66 -13.77 -19.58 -21.50
N LEU A 67 -13.52 -19.55 -22.82
CA LEU A 67 -12.40 -20.27 -23.43
C LEU A 67 -11.02 -19.73 -23.02
N GLU A 68 -10.90 -18.40 -22.89
CA GLU A 68 -9.68 -17.69 -22.48
C GLU A 68 -9.51 -17.63 -20.95
N SER A 69 -10.55 -18.03 -20.20
CA SER A 69 -10.62 -17.83 -18.75
C SER A 69 -9.54 -18.54 -17.92
N PRO A 70 -9.01 -19.73 -18.27
CA PRO A 70 -8.08 -20.42 -17.38
C PRO A 70 -6.82 -19.62 -17.06
N SER A 71 -6.23 -18.97 -18.08
CA SER A 71 -5.01 -18.16 -17.89
C SER A 71 -5.26 -16.86 -17.13
N ILE A 72 -6.37 -16.18 -17.42
CA ILE A 72 -6.75 -14.93 -16.76
C ILE A 72 -7.18 -15.18 -15.31
N ALA A 73 -7.88 -16.30 -15.06
CA ALA A 73 -8.23 -16.72 -13.71
C ALA A 73 -6.97 -17.01 -12.88
N GLU A 74 -5.96 -17.67 -13.45
CA GLU A 74 -4.69 -17.92 -12.77
C GLU A 74 -3.99 -16.60 -12.41
N GLU A 75 -3.95 -15.64 -13.34
CA GLU A 75 -3.41 -14.30 -13.07
C GLU A 75 -4.14 -13.59 -11.93
N PHE A 76 -5.47 -13.62 -11.91
CA PHE A 76 -6.23 -13.06 -10.79
C PHE A 76 -5.86 -13.69 -9.44
N LEU A 77 -5.51 -14.98 -9.41
CA LEU A 77 -5.06 -15.62 -8.18
C LEU A 77 -3.64 -15.18 -7.80
N VAL A 78 -2.75 -14.96 -8.78
CA VAL A 78 -1.41 -14.40 -8.56
C VAL A 78 -1.52 -13.03 -7.92
N HIS A 79 -2.28 -12.12 -8.53
CA HIS A 79 -2.51 -10.77 -8.00
C HIS A 79 -3.17 -10.82 -6.63
N ALA A 80 -4.20 -11.66 -6.41
CA ALA A 80 -4.82 -11.82 -5.09
C ALA A 80 -3.83 -12.17 -3.97
N ASN A 81 -2.77 -12.93 -4.28
CA ASN A 81 -1.75 -13.29 -3.31
C ASN A 81 -0.71 -12.18 -3.13
N ALA A 82 -0.42 -11.41 -4.18
CA ALA A 82 0.41 -10.21 -4.10
C ALA A 82 -0.26 -9.16 -3.19
N GLU A 83 -1.55 -8.87 -3.38
CA GLU A 83 -2.28 -7.91 -2.53
C GLU A 83 -2.33 -8.36 -1.07
N LEU A 84 -2.43 -9.66 -0.82
CA LEU A 84 -2.38 -10.18 0.55
C LEU A 84 -1.00 -9.96 1.17
N ALA A 85 0.08 -10.14 0.39
CA ALA A 85 1.43 -9.84 0.84
C ALA A 85 1.64 -8.33 1.08
N HIS A 86 1.03 -7.46 0.28
CA HIS A 86 1.02 -6.01 0.49
C HIS A 86 0.31 -5.67 1.81
N ALA A 87 -0.89 -6.22 2.03
CA ALA A 87 -1.66 -6.06 3.26
C ALA A 87 -0.87 -6.48 4.50
N ASP A 88 -0.19 -7.63 4.46
CA ASP A 88 0.63 -8.13 5.57
C ASP A 88 1.80 -7.18 5.89
N ARG A 89 2.48 -6.66 4.87
CA ARG A 89 3.58 -5.69 5.05
C ARG A 89 3.09 -4.37 5.63
N LEU A 90 1.95 -3.87 5.17
CA LEU A 90 1.31 -2.66 5.70
C LEU A 90 0.89 -2.84 7.17
N ALA A 91 0.23 -3.95 7.48
CA ALA A 91 -0.17 -4.29 8.84
C ALA A 91 1.05 -4.39 9.77
N GLN A 92 2.11 -5.06 9.32
CA GLN A 92 3.36 -5.13 10.07
C GLN A 92 3.95 -3.73 10.31
N ARG A 93 3.91 -2.85 9.31
CA ARG A 93 4.42 -1.48 9.45
C ARG A 93 3.60 -0.65 10.43
N ILE A 94 2.26 -0.79 10.42
CA ILE A 94 1.37 -0.14 11.39
C ILE A 94 1.76 -0.54 12.82
N VAL A 95 1.96 -1.84 13.08
CA VAL A 95 2.38 -2.34 14.40
C VAL A 95 3.77 -1.83 14.79
N GLN A 96 4.72 -1.76 13.85
CA GLN A 96 6.06 -1.20 14.12
C GLN A 96 6.01 0.28 14.50
N LEU A 97 5.04 1.02 13.97
CA LEU A 97 4.78 2.39 14.39
C LEU A 97 4.05 2.45 15.73
N GLY A 98 3.55 1.32 16.25
CA GLY A 98 2.77 1.18 17.49
C GLY A 98 1.27 1.43 17.31
N GLY A 99 0.79 1.46 16.07
CA GLY A 99 -0.63 1.55 15.75
C GLY A 99 -1.28 0.17 15.69
N ASP A 100 -2.61 0.16 15.62
CA ASP A 100 -3.39 -1.06 15.45
C ASP A 100 -3.84 -1.20 13.97
N PRO A 101 -3.51 -2.31 13.29
CA PRO A 101 -3.97 -2.54 11.92
C PRO A 101 -5.45 -2.95 11.93
N ASP A 102 -6.28 -2.22 11.19
CA ASP A 102 -7.73 -2.43 11.17
C ASP A 102 -8.15 -3.39 10.05
N PHE A 103 -8.37 -4.65 10.45
CA PHE A 103 -8.93 -5.73 9.62
C PHE A 103 -10.45 -5.86 9.72
N ASN A 104 -11.15 -4.93 10.39
CA ASN A 104 -12.59 -5.05 10.60
C ASN A 104 -13.34 -4.99 9.25
N PRO A 105 -14.04 -6.07 8.85
CA PRO A 105 -14.74 -6.10 7.57
C PRO A 105 -15.92 -5.11 7.52
N ALA A 106 -16.47 -4.70 8.67
CA ALA A 106 -17.63 -3.82 8.73
C ALA A 106 -17.33 -2.38 8.27
N SER A 107 -16.09 -1.90 8.45
CA SER A 107 -15.65 -0.56 8.05
C SER A 107 -14.76 -0.57 6.80
N LEU A 108 -14.57 -1.73 6.18
CA LEU A 108 -13.51 -1.94 5.20
C LEU A 108 -13.68 -1.07 3.95
N LEU A 109 -14.90 -1.06 3.37
CA LEU A 109 -15.20 -0.26 2.19
C LEU A 109 -15.21 1.25 2.47
N GLU A 110 -15.52 1.67 3.69
CA GLU A 110 -15.52 3.10 4.05
C GLU A 110 -14.09 3.68 4.09
N ARG A 111 -13.09 2.83 4.32
CA ARG A 111 -11.68 3.22 4.39
C ARG A 111 -10.90 2.96 3.10
N SER A 112 -11.35 2.02 2.29
CA SER A 112 -10.71 1.63 1.04
C SER A 112 -10.78 2.76 0.01
N HIS A 113 -9.72 2.92 -0.78
CA HIS A 113 -9.72 3.80 -1.95
C HIS A 113 -10.26 3.11 -3.21
N ALA A 114 -10.34 1.77 -3.19
CA ALA A 114 -10.89 0.97 -4.27
C ALA A 114 -12.23 0.33 -3.89
N ASP A 115 -13.11 0.17 -4.87
CA ASP A 115 -14.42 -0.44 -4.67
C ASP A 115 -14.35 -1.97 -4.73
N TYR A 116 -15.35 -2.61 -4.12
CA TYR A 116 -15.70 -4.00 -4.41
C TYR A 116 -16.77 -4.03 -5.48
N ASP A 117 -16.69 -5.00 -6.41
CA ASP A 117 -17.69 -5.17 -7.45
C ASP A 117 -18.08 -6.64 -7.62
N GLU A 118 -19.21 -6.84 -8.30
CA GLU A 118 -19.81 -8.15 -8.55
C GLU A 118 -20.01 -8.39 -10.06
N VAL A 119 -19.11 -7.90 -10.91
CA VAL A 119 -19.27 -8.10 -12.36
C VAL A 119 -19.04 -9.57 -12.75
N ASP A 120 -19.79 -10.04 -13.74
CA ASP A 120 -19.79 -11.45 -14.14
C ASP A 120 -19.13 -11.71 -15.51
N ASP A 121 -18.88 -10.67 -16.29
CA ASP A 121 -18.21 -10.76 -17.59
C ASP A 121 -16.68 -10.65 -17.44
N LEU A 122 -15.92 -11.55 -18.08
CA LEU A 122 -14.46 -11.62 -17.94
C LEU A 122 -13.77 -10.30 -18.31
N LYS A 123 -14.22 -9.63 -19.38
CA LYS A 123 -13.67 -8.34 -19.80
C LYS A 123 -14.02 -7.23 -18.80
N ALA A 124 -15.22 -7.28 -18.21
CA ALA A 124 -15.60 -6.39 -17.12
C ALA A 124 -14.74 -6.63 -15.86
N MET A 125 -14.41 -7.88 -15.51
CA MET A 125 -13.53 -8.20 -14.38
C MET A 125 -12.13 -7.61 -14.56
N ILE A 126 -11.51 -7.82 -15.74
CA ILE A 126 -10.19 -7.24 -16.07
C ILE A 126 -10.25 -5.71 -15.97
N ARG A 127 -11.30 -5.10 -16.53
CA ARG A 127 -11.48 -3.65 -16.48
C ARG A 127 -11.61 -3.13 -15.04
N ALA A 128 -12.38 -3.81 -14.20
CA ALA A 128 -12.59 -3.42 -12.82
C ALA A 128 -11.29 -3.49 -12.02
N ASN A 129 -10.53 -4.58 -12.15
CA ASN A 129 -9.21 -4.73 -11.54
C ASN A 129 -8.24 -3.65 -12.06
N LEU A 130 -8.16 -3.42 -13.37
CA LEU A 130 -7.29 -2.37 -13.94
C LEU A 130 -7.64 -0.96 -13.42
N VAL A 131 -8.92 -0.67 -13.21
CA VAL A 131 -9.33 0.60 -12.61
C VAL A 131 -8.84 0.69 -11.16
N ALA A 132 -8.99 -0.38 -10.38
CA ALA A 132 -8.52 -0.43 -9.01
C ALA A 132 -7.00 -0.27 -8.91
N GLU A 133 -6.22 -0.95 -9.75
CA GLU A 133 -4.75 -0.80 -9.72
C GLU A 133 -4.31 0.62 -10.05
N ARG A 134 -4.98 1.28 -10.99
CA ARG A 134 -4.69 2.68 -11.29
C ARG A 134 -4.99 3.61 -10.12
N VAL A 135 -6.00 3.29 -9.31
CA VAL A 135 -6.31 4.04 -8.09
C VAL A 135 -5.27 3.74 -7.01
N ALA A 136 -4.85 2.48 -6.85
CA ALA A 136 -3.78 2.08 -5.93
C ALA A 136 -2.46 2.80 -6.27
N VAL A 137 -2.02 2.75 -7.53
CA VAL A 137 -0.84 3.46 -8.04
C VAL A 137 -0.86 4.94 -7.70
N GLU A 138 -1.99 5.63 -7.95
CA GLU A 138 -2.11 7.05 -7.62
C GLU A 138 -2.08 7.29 -6.10
N THR A 139 -2.76 6.44 -5.33
CA THR A 139 -2.79 6.51 -3.87
C THR A 139 -1.39 6.37 -3.28
N TYR A 140 -0.63 5.36 -3.71
CA TYR A 140 0.73 5.14 -3.23
C TYR A 140 1.67 6.29 -3.60
N ARG A 141 1.59 6.82 -4.83
CA ARG A 141 2.37 8.00 -5.23
C ARG A 141 2.09 9.21 -4.33
N GLN A 142 0.82 9.47 -4.00
CA GLN A 142 0.45 10.55 -3.10
C GLN A 142 0.96 10.30 -1.69
N MET A 143 0.81 9.10 -1.15
CA MET A 143 1.33 8.74 0.17
C MET A 143 2.85 8.90 0.26
N ILE A 144 3.59 8.44 -0.75
CA ILE A 144 5.05 8.59 -0.86
C ILE A 144 5.45 10.07 -0.79
N ALA A 145 4.75 10.93 -1.52
CA ALA A 145 4.99 12.38 -1.51
C ALA A 145 4.64 13.03 -0.16
N LEU A 146 3.50 12.65 0.44
CA LEU A 146 3.06 13.16 1.74
C LEU A 146 4.04 12.78 2.86
N ILE A 147 4.50 11.53 2.89
CA ILE A 147 5.44 11.03 3.89
C ILE A 147 6.81 11.66 3.68
N GLY A 148 7.36 11.59 2.47
CA GLY A 148 8.65 12.22 2.12
C GLY A 148 9.78 11.80 3.06
N ASP A 149 10.37 12.79 3.75
CA ASP A 149 11.47 12.62 4.70
C ASP A 149 11.03 12.35 6.15
N LYS A 150 9.73 12.33 6.43
CA LYS A 150 9.18 12.14 7.78
C LYS A 150 9.37 10.72 8.29
N ASP A 151 9.32 9.74 7.38
CA ASP A 151 9.53 8.33 7.69
C ASP A 151 10.09 7.61 6.45
N SER A 152 11.41 7.49 6.39
CA SER A 152 12.10 6.83 5.27
C SER A 152 11.76 5.35 5.12
N THR A 153 11.44 4.68 6.22
CA THR A 153 11.16 3.24 6.21
C THR A 153 9.79 2.98 5.63
N THR A 154 8.78 3.75 6.03
CA THR A 154 7.45 3.68 5.41
C THR A 154 7.50 4.10 3.96
N ARG A 155 8.22 5.20 3.62
CA ARG A 155 8.35 5.63 2.22
C ARG A 155 8.88 4.51 1.33
N ARG A 156 9.97 3.84 1.74
CA ARG A 156 10.55 2.74 0.96
C ARG A 156 9.58 1.57 0.80
N LEU A 157 8.86 1.20 1.87
CA LEU A 157 7.82 0.16 1.79
C LEU A 157 6.77 0.49 0.72
N LEU A 158 6.28 1.73 0.70
CA LEU A 158 5.28 2.16 -0.26
C LEU A 158 5.84 2.26 -1.68
N GLU A 159 7.11 2.63 -1.85
CA GLU A 159 7.80 2.61 -3.14
C GLU A 159 7.91 1.19 -3.71
N ASP A 160 8.19 0.20 -2.85
CA ASP A 160 8.22 -1.20 -3.26
C ASP A 160 6.82 -1.68 -3.69
N ILE A 161 5.78 -1.42 -2.89
CA ILE A 161 4.39 -1.81 -3.24
C ILE A 161 3.94 -1.10 -4.52
N LEU A 162 4.23 0.20 -4.67
CA LEU A 162 3.92 0.95 -5.90
C LEU A 162 4.50 0.30 -7.15
N ALA A 163 5.72 -0.24 -7.07
CA ALA A 163 6.34 -0.91 -8.21
C ALA A 163 5.55 -2.16 -8.61
N ASP A 164 5.11 -2.95 -7.63
CA ASP A 164 4.27 -4.13 -7.84
C ASP A 164 2.91 -3.73 -8.47
N GLU A 165 2.25 -2.66 -7.98
CA GLU A 165 0.98 -2.19 -8.56
C GLU A 165 1.10 -1.63 -9.98
N GLU A 166 2.23 -1.01 -10.31
CA GLU A 166 2.51 -0.54 -11.66
C GLU A 166 2.67 -1.72 -12.64
N GLU A 167 3.26 -2.84 -12.18
CA GLU A 167 3.37 -4.10 -12.93
C GLU A 167 1.99 -4.74 -13.12
N HIS A 168 1.21 -4.90 -12.03
CA HIS A 168 -0.16 -5.42 -12.09
C HIS A 168 -1.03 -4.66 -13.10
N ALA A 169 -0.96 -3.33 -13.09
CA ALA A 169 -1.72 -2.48 -14.01
C ALA A 169 -1.30 -2.67 -15.48
N ASP A 170 -0.02 -2.90 -15.77
CA ASP A 170 0.45 -3.15 -17.13
C ASP A 170 0.03 -4.54 -17.63
N GLU A 171 0.12 -5.56 -16.79
CA GLU A 171 -0.32 -6.93 -17.10
C GLU A 171 -1.83 -6.99 -17.40
N LEU A 172 -2.65 -6.34 -16.57
CA LEU A 172 -4.10 -6.25 -16.81
C LEU A 172 -4.44 -5.49 -18.09
N LYS A 173 -3.66 -4.45 -18.43
CA LYS A 173 -3.83 -3.75 -19.71
C LYS A 173 -3.57 -4.68 -20.89
N ASP A 174 -2.54 -5.52 -20.80
CA ASP A 174 -2.24 -6.51 -21.82
C ASP A 174 -3.32 -7.59 -21.93
N TRP A 175 -3.83 -8.09 -20.80
CA TRP A 175 -4.97 -9.01 -20.77
C TRP A 175 -6.24 -8.39 -21.36
N MET A 176 -6.50 -7.10 -21.11
CA MET A 176 -7.65 -6.39 -21.66
C MET A 176 -7.63 -6.29 -23.19
N ALA A 177 -6.45 -6.31 -23.81
CA ALA A 177 -6.30 -6.33 -25.26
C ALA A 177 -6.52 -7.72 -25.87
N ARG A 178 -6.43 -8.79 -25.05
CA ARG A 178 -6.57 -10.20 -25.45
C ARG A 178 -7.96 -10.77 -25.19
N ALA A 179 -8.72 -10.18 -24.26
CA ALA A 179 -10.08 -10.57 -23.88
C ALA A 179 -11.19 -10.01 -24.79
#